data_AF-M0HIS1-F1
#
_entry.id   AF-M0HIS1-F1
#
_cell.length_a   1.000
_cell.length_b   1.000
_cell.length_c   1.000
_cell.angle_alpha   90.00
_cell.angle_beta   90.00
_cell.angle_gamma   90.00
#
_symmetry.space_group_name_H-M   'P 1'
#
loop_
_entity.id
_entity.type
_entity.pdbx_description
1 polymer ?
#
loop_
_entity_poly.entity_id
_entity_poly.type
_entity_poly.pdbx_seq_one_letter_code
_entity_poly.pdbx_strand_id
1 'polypeptide(L)'
;MSTRERRVTLALKWHHLDNLSAREIRDRFEEEGIGDYTRSTIRNYLNEKPKDEVLKQIEKKHADVRLQSAERYEELYQEARRDLETLAVGDDPVIAMVPKMELHQGDEDKRVSNWTFLAEDDPRRPEWATEHDRPIAFVDGVKHIQSGDEYPAGADRGGPPEYREAVVGLRRDQPDLQKRQFARREMAGYQDQKVEVLGGPDELNVNVDGEVDHNHGVDEATQEIIEDLADDLKA
;
A
#
# COMPACT_ATOMS: atom_id res chain seq x y z
N MET A 1 -26.59 46.81 2.83
CA MET A 1 -25.22 47.11 3.29
C MET A 1 -24.78 48.43 2.70
N SER A 2 -24.13 49.28 3.49
CA SER A 2 -23.54 50.51 2.97
C SER A 2 -22.32 50.20 2.10
N THR A 3 -21.97 51.11 1.18
CA THR A 3 -20.79 50.97 0.30
C THR A 3 -19.50 50.83 1.11
N ARG A 4 -19.43 51.46 2.30
CA ARG A 4 -18.31 51.32 3.22
C ARG A 4 -18.25 49.92 3.83
N GLU A 5 -19.38 49.39 4.31
CA GLU A 5 -19.44 48.04 4.90
C GLU A 5 -19.02 46.96 3.90
N ARG A 6 -19.39 47.13 2.62
CA ARG A 6 -18.94 46.22 1.55
C ARG A 6 -17.42 46.23 1.41
N ARG A 7 -16.78 47.42 1.43
CA ARG A 7 -15.33 47.57 1.34
C ARG A 7 -14.60 46.97 2.54
N VAL A 8 -15.09 47.23 3.76
CA VAL A 8 -14.55 46.63 4.99
C VAL A 8 -14.62 45.12 4.93
N THR A 9 -15.76 44.59 4.50
CA THR A 9 -15.96 43.14 4.34
C THR A 9 -14.98 42.53 3.33
N LEU A 10 -14.76 43.18 2.19
CA LEU A 10 -13.80 42.70 1.18
C LEU A 10 -12.37 42.73 1.71
N ALA A 11 -11.97 43.84 2.36
CA ALA A 11 -10.64 43.98 2.95
C ALA A 11 -10.36 42.88 3.99
N LEU A 12 -11.31 42.61 4.89
CA LEU A 12 -11.20 41.55 5.89
C LEU A 12 -11.12 40.15 5.24
N LYS A 13 -11.95 39.88 4.22
CA LYS A 13 -11.88 38.61 3.48
C LYS A 13 -10.52 38.41 2.82
N TRP A 14 -10.02 39.39 2.09
CA TRP A 14 -8.72 39.31 1.43
C TRP A 14 -7.55 39.21 2.42
N HIS A 15 -7.63 39.91 3.54
CA HIS A 15 -6.62 39.83 4.58
C HIS A 15 -6.56 38.44 5.24
N HIS A 16 -7.71 37.87 5.61
CA HIS A 16 -7.76 36.63 6.37
C HIS A 16 -7.80 35.35 5.53
N LEU A 17 -8.25 35.41 4.28
CA LEU A 17 -8.32 34.25 3.39
C LEU A 17 -7.16 34.19 2.41
N ASP A 18 -6.74 35.33 1.87
CA ASP A 18 -5.70 35.41 0.84
C ASP A 18 -4.36 35.90 1.43
N ASN A 19 -4.30 36.11 2.75
CA ASN A 19 -3.15 36.63 3.50
C ASN A 19 -2.56 37.94 2.93
N LEU A 20 -3.41 38.75 2.30
CA LEU A 20 -2.96 39.99 1.65
C LEU A 20 -2.66 41.06 2.70
N SER A 21 -1.55 41.75 2.50
CA SER A 21 -1.18 42.92 3.29
C SER A 21 -2.06 44.12 2.94
N ALA A 22 -2.11 45.11 3.85
CA ALA A 22 -2.86 46.35 3.60
C ALA A 22 -2.40 47.12 2.33
N ARG A 23 -1.20 46.85 1.82
CA ARG A 23 -0.72 47.43 0.55
C ARG A 23 -1.31 46.69 -0.64
N GLU A 24 -1.25 45.36 -0.64
CA GLU A 24 -1.79 44.54 -1.73
C GLU A 24 -3.31 44.65 -1.82
N ILE A 25 -3.99 44.76 -0.67
CA ILE A 25 -5.43 45.02 -0.64
C ILE A 25 -5.77 46.36 -1.30
N ARG A 26 -4.98 47.41 -1.06
CA ARG A 26 -5.15 48.70 -1.76
C ARG A 26 -4.99 48.51 -3.26
N ASP A 27 -3.89 47.89 -3.68
CA ASP A 27 -3.56 47.70 -5.09
C ASP A 27 -4.70 46.95 -5.80
N ARG A 28 -5.26 45.94 -5.12
CA ARG A 28 -6.44 45.20 -5.58
C ARG A 28 -7.73 46.03 -5.62
N PHE A 29 -7.95 46.96 -4.68
CA PHE A 29 -9.09 47.89 -4.73
C PHE A 29 -9.03 48.81 -5.96
N GLU A 30 -7.82 49.22 -6.37
CA GLU A 30 -7.58 50.02 -7.58
C GLU A 30 -7.77 49.17 -8.85
N GLU A 31 -7.18 47.97 -8.90
CA GLU A 31 -7.30 47.03 -10.03
C GLU A 31 -8.74 46.60 -10.30
N GLU A 32 -9.52 46.31 -9.25
CA GLU A 32 -10.92 45.92 -9.37
C GLU A 32 -11.87 47.12 -9.58
N GLY A 33 -11.34 48.35 -9.66
CA GLY A 33 -12.13 49.57 -9.91
C GLY A 33 -13.08 49.95 -8.77
N ILE A 34 -12.83 49.45 -7.56
CA ILE A 34 -13.66 49.70 -6.38
C ILE A 34 -13.30 51.05 -5.72
N GLY A 35 -12.07 51.52 -5.93
CA GLY A 35 -11.65 52.89 -5.65
C GLY A 35 -10.18 53.00 -5.24
N ASP A 36 -9.66 54.22 -5.38
CA ASP A 36 -8.32 54.60 -4.90
C ASP A 36 -8.40 54.98 -3.41
N TYR A 37 -7.63 54.27 -2.57
CA TYR A 37 -7.63 54.46 -1.12
C TYR A 37 -6.21 54.47 -0.57
N THR A 38 -6.01 55.23 0.51
CA THR A 38 -4.71 55.20 1.21
C THR A 38 -4.51 53.88 1.96
N ARG A 39 -3.24 53.46 2.14
CA ARG A 39 -2.88 52.31 3.00
C ARG A 39 -3.40 52.46 4.43
N SER A 40 -3.48 53.68 4.96
CA SER A 40 -4.09 53.97 6.26
C SER A 40 -5.58 53.68 6.30
N THR A 41 -6.31 54.00 5.23
CA THR A 41 -7.75 53.68 5.10
C THR A 41 -7.97 52.17 5.13
N ILE A 42 -7.15 51.41 4.41
CA ILE A 42 -7.22 49.94 4.41
C ILE A 42 -6.92 49.38 5.81
N ARG A 43 -5.88 49.88 6.50
CA ARG A 43 -5.62 49.48 7.90
C ARG A 43 -6.80 49.78 8.82
N ASN A 44 -7.46 50.92 8.64
CA ASN A 44 -8.66 51.23 9.42
C ASN A 44 -9.77 50.21 9.16
N TYR A 45 -9.97 49.78 7.91
CA TYR A 45 -10.93 48.72 7.61
C TYR A 45 -10.57 47.39 8.26
N LEU A 46 -9.29 47.02 8.33
CA LEU A 46 -8.84 45.81 9.01
C LEU A 46 -8.98 45.88 10.54
N ASN A 47 -8.98 47.08 11.12
CA ASN A 47 -9.17 47.31 12.56
C ASN A 47 -10.63 47.47 12.98
N GLU A 48 -11.58 47.54 12.03
CA GLU A 48 -13.00 47.59 12.36
C GLU A 48 -13.45 46.22 12.90
N LYS A 49 -14.25 46.22 13.99
CA LYS A 49 -14.80 44.98 14.56
C LYS A 49 -15.53 44.21 13.44
N PRO A 50 -15.20 42.93 13.21
CA PRO A 50 -15.85 42.17 12.15
C PRO A 50 -17.35 42.07 12.44
N LYS A 51 -18.15 41.98 11.39
CA LYS A 51 -19.51 41.44 11.53
C LYS A 51 -19.36 39.94 11.73
N ASP A 52 -19.94 39.36 12.77
CA ASP A 52 -19.81 37.94 13.13
C ASP A 52 -20.00 36.98 11.93
N GLU A 53 -20.86 37.36 10.98
CA GLU A 53 -21.09 36.63 9.72
C GLU A 53 -19.83 36.50 8.84
N VAL A 54 -18.97 37.52 8.81
CA VAL A 54 -17.72 37.51 8.03
C VAL A 54 -16.70 36.58 8.69
N LEU A 55 -16.60 36.60 10.03
CA LEU A 55 -15.74 35.68 10.78
C LEU A 55 -16.18 34.24 10.59
N LYS A 56 -17.49 33.95 10.70
CA LYS A 56 -18.03 32.61 10.44
C LYS A 56 -17.71 32.10 9.03
N GLN A 57 -17.83 32.95 8.01
CA GLN A 57 -17.48 32.59 6.63
C GLN A 57 -15.97 32.33 6.48
N ILE A 58 -15.12 33.07 7.20
CA ILE A 58 -13.67 32.88 7.22
C ILE A 58 -13.32 31.56 7.90
N GLU A 59 -13.85 31.30 9.10
CA GLU A 59 -13.66 30.06 9.85
C GLU A 59 -14.11 28.84 9.06
N LYS A 60 -15.29 28.92 8.42
CA LYS A 60 -15.81 27.85 7.56
C LYS A 60 -14.86 27.54 6.40
N LYS A 61 -14.39 28.58 5.69
CA LYS A 61 -13.48 28.35 4.55
C LYS A 61 -12.14 27.78 5.00
N HIS A 62 -11.61 28.20 6.15
CA HIS A 62 -10.40 27.59 6.73
C HIS A 62 -10.64 26.14 7.16
N ALA A 63 -11.80 25.82 7.75
CA ALA A 63 -12.19 24.46 8.08
C ALA A 63 -12.32 23.57 6.82
N ASP A 64 -12.92 24.08 5.75
CA ASP A 64 -13.03 23.37 4.47
C ASP A 64 -11.64 23.08 3.86
N VAL A 65 -10.72 24.05 3.91
CA VAL A 65 -9.33 23.85 3.42
C VAL A 65 -8.56 22.84 4.26
N ARG A 66 -8.74 22.87 5.59
CA ARG A 66 -8.14 21.87 6.50
C ARG A 66 -8.70 20.48 6.23
N LEU A 67 -10.01 20.37 6.03
CA LEU A 67 -10.66 19.10 5.70
C LEU A 67 -10.14 18.52 4.39
N GLN A 68 -10.08 19.32 3.31
CA GLN A 68 -9.53 18.87 2.02
C GLN A 68 -8.07 18.43 2.13
N SER A 69 -7.28 19.14 2.94
CA SER A 69 -5.88 18.79 3.17
C SER A 69 -5.75 17.49 3.98
N ALA A 70 -6.61 17.29 4.98
CA ALA A 70 -6.67 16.06 5.77
C ALA A 70 -7.14 14.85 4.95
N GLU A 71 -8.10 15.04 4.05
CA GLU A 71 -8.54 14.01 3.08
C GLU A 71 -7.38 13.60 2.16
N ARG A 72 -6.62 14.57 1.66
CA ARG A 72 -5.43 14.28 0.84
C ARG A 72 -4.37 13.48 1.59
N TYR A 73 -4.09 13.81 2.85
CA TYR A 73 -3.14 13.02 3.65
C TYR A 73 -3.67 11.63 3.99
N GLU A 74 -4.98 11.47 4.15
CA GLU A 74 -5.60 10.14 4.26
C GLU A 74 -5.42 9.33 2.97
N GLU A 75 -5.60 9.92 1.79
CA GLU A 75 -5.35 9.25 0.51
C GLU A 75 -3.90 8.76 0.40
N LEU A 76 -2.93 9.61 0.75
CA LEU A 76 -1.50 9.26 0.75
C LEU A 76 -1.18 8.16 1.78
N TYR A 77 -1.81 8.20 2.96
CA TYR A 77 -1.70 7.13 3.96
C TYR A 77 -2.22 5.79 3.41
N GLN A 78 -3.38 5.79 2.76
CA GLN A 78 -3.95 4.58 2.17
C GLN A 78 -3.12 4.04 1.00
N GLU A 79 -2.48 4.91 0.22
CA GLU A 79 -1.52 4.52 -0.82
C GLU A 79 -0.29 3.82 -0.21
N ALA A 80 0.36 4.45 0.77
CA ALA A 80 1.52 3.86 1.45
C ALA A 80 1.18 2.54 2.17
N ARG A 81 -0.05 2.42 2.71
CA ARG A 81 -0.56 1.17 3.28
C ARG A 81 -0.66 0.06 2.24
N ARG A 82 -1.21 0.35 1.06
CA ARG A 82 -1.27 -0.64 -0.05
C ARG A 82 0.12 -1.05 -0.49
N ASP A 83 1.07 -0.12 -0.58
CA ASP A 83 2.45 -0.45 -0.92
C ASP A 83 3.06 -1.40 0.11
N LEU A 84 2.84 -1.15 1.41
CA LEU A 84 3.25 -2.06 2.48
C LEU A 84 2.61 -3.46 2.34
N GLU A 85 1.32 -3.52 2.01
CA GLU A 85 0.59 -4.78 1.76
C GLU A 85 1.11 -5.51 0.51
N THR A 86 1.53 -4.80 -0.54
CA THR A 86 2.16 -5.44 -1.72
C THR A 86 3.60 -5.91 -1.46
N LEU A 87 4.29 -5.26 -0.51
CA LEU A 87 5.56 -5.74 0.04
C LEU A 87 5.34 -6.87 1.05
N ALA A 88 4.12 -7.37 1.23
CA ALA A 88 3.86 -8.60 1.95
C ALA A 88 4.45 -9.78 1.20
N VAL A 89 5.16 -10.59 1.96
CA VAL A 89 5.89 -11.76 1.48
C VAL A 89 4.93 -12.73 0.80
N GLY A 90 5.03 -12.81 -0.53
CA GLY A 90 4.37 -13.84 -1.33
C GLY A 90 5.15 -15.15 -1.28
N ASP A 91 4.43 -16.26 -1.33
CA ASP A 91 4.99 -17.58 -1.55
C ASP A 91 4.90 -17.91 -3.05
N ASP A 92 6.04 -17.89 -3.75
CA ASP A 92 6.11 -18.25 -5.16
C ASP A 92 6.24 -19.77 -5.31
N PRO A 93 5.46 -20.42 -6.20
CA PRO A 93 5.58 -21.86 -6.41
C PRO A 93 6.91 -22.21 -7.07
N VAL A 94 7.65 -23.13 -6.46
CA VAL A 94 8.82 -23.77 -7.07
C VAL A 94 8.33 -24.88 -7.97
N ILE A 95 8.48 -24.70 -9.28
CA ILE A 95 8.10 -25.66 -10.30
C ILE A 95 9.31 -26.55 -10.61
N ALA A 96 9.07 -27.85 -10.67
CA ALA A 96 10.05 -28.83 -11.13
C ALA A 96 9.44 -29.81 -12.12
N MET A 97 10.29 -30.30 -13.01
CA MET A 97 10.02 -31.38 -13.93
C MET A 97 10.19 -32.72 -13.21
N VAL A 98 9.07 -33.42 -13.07
CA VAL A 98 9.00 -34.75 -12.45
C VAL A 98 8.53 -35.78 -13.48
N PRO A 99 8.91 -37.06 -13.35
CA PRO A 99 8.44 -38.10 -14.24
C PRO A 99 6.93 -38.18 -14.18
N LYS A 100 6.30 -38.23 -15.35
CA LYS A 100 4.87 -38.50 -15.44
C LYS A 100 4.65 -39.96 -15.07
N MET A 101 3.79 -40.21 -14.08
CA MET A 101 3.47 -41.55 -13.61
C MET A 101 2.14 -42.01 -14.21
N GLU A 102 2.06 -43.28 -14.58
CA GLU A 102 0.84 -43.99 -14.96
C GLU A 102 0.48 -45.00 -13.87
N LEU A 103 -0.81 -45.13 -13.59
CA LEU A 103 -1.34 -46.11 -12.65
C LEU A 103 -1.63 -47.41 -13.39
N HIS A 104 -1.09 -48.53 -12.90
CA HIS A 104 -1.48 -49.83 -13.41
C HIS A 104 -2.83 -50.26 -12.85
N GLN A 105 -3.86 -50.30 -13.70
CA GLN A 105 -5.24 -50.66 -13.31
C GLN A 105 -5.63 -52.10 -13.66
N GLY A 106 -4.73 -52.87 -14.28
CA GLY A 106 -5.02 -54.27 -14.62
C GLY A 106 -4.88 -55.19 -13.42
N ASP A 107 -5.59 -56.30 -13.41
CA ASP A 107 -5.57 -57.27 -12.30
C ASP A 107 -4.29 -58.12 -12.26
N GLU A 108 -3.56 -58.23 -13.37
CA GLU A 108 -2.32 -59.02 -13.49
C GLU A 108 -1.07 -58.14 -13.38
N ASP A 109 0.04 -58.71 -12.89
CA ASP A 109 1.33 -58.01 -12.82
C ASP A 109 1.79 -57.52 -14.20
N LYS A 110 2.07 -56.22 -14.31
CA LYS A 110 2.58 -55.61 -15.53
C LYS A 110 4.10 -55.60 -15.54
N ARG A 111 4.69 -56.07 -16.63
CA ARG A 111 6.15 -56.02 -16.86
C ARG A 111 6.51 -54.72 -17.58
N VAL A 112 7.38 -53.93 -16.97
CA VAL A 112 7.86 -52.65 -17.54
C VAL A 112 9.39 -52.56 -17.45
N SER A 113 9.97 -51.65 -18.22
CA SER A 113 11.40 -51.34 -18.15
C SER A 113 11.77 -50.92 -16.73
N ASN A 114 12.91 -51.38 -16.22
CA ASN A 114 13.40 -50.93 -14.92
C ASN A 114 13.85 -49.46 -15.01
N TRP A 115 13.81 -48.72 -13.90
CA TRP A 115 14.20 -47.30 -13.87
C TRP A 115 14.91 -46.93 -12.58
N THR A 116 15.71 -45.86 -12.65
CA THR A 116 16.33 -45.23 -11.49
C THR A 116 16.29 -43.72 -11.61
N PHE A 117 16.24 -43.03 -10.47
CA PHE A 117 16.44 -41.58 -10.41
C PHE A 117 17.91 -41.26 -10.65
N LEU A 118 18.15 -40.18 -11.40
CA LEU A 118 19.49 -39.70 -11.68
C LEU A 118 19.91 -38.68 -10.62
N ALA A 119 21.08 -38.90 -10.04
CA ALA A 119 21.72 -37.94 -9.15
C ALA A 119 22.12 -36.67 -9.91
N GLU A 120 22.51 -35.62 -9.17
CA GLU A 120 22.94 -34.34 -9.77
C GLU A 120 24.22 -34.48 -10.59
N ASP A 121 25.14 -35.35 -10.14
CA ASP A 121 26.42 -35.65 -10.76
C ASP A 121 26.38 -36.83 -11.75
N ASP A 122 25.20 -37.42 -12.00
CA ASP A 122 25.10 -38.57 -12.91
C ASP A 122 25.33 -38.11 -14.37
N PRO A 123 26.26 -38.71 -15.12
CA PRO A 123 26.57 -38.30 -16.50
C PRO A 123 25.41 -38.51 -17.48
N ARG A 124 24.38 -39.27 -17.10
CA ARG A 124 23.16 -39.47 -17.89
C ARG A 124 22.10 -38.39 -17.61
N ARG A 125 22.34 -37.48 -16.66
CA ARG A 125 21.42 -36.40 -16.32
C ARG A 125 21.24 -35.47 -17.53
N PRO A 126 19.99 -35.19 -17.95
CA PRO A 126 19.74 -34.27 -19.06
C PRO A 126 20.20 -32.84 -18.76
N GLU A 127 20.69 -32.13 -19.77
CA GLU A 127 21.17 -30.73 -19.64
C GLU A 127 20.08 -29.74 -19.21
N TRP A 128 18.82 -30.05 -19.46
CA TRP A 128 17.69 -29.20 -19.05
C TRP A 128 17.37 -29.31 -17.55
N ALA A 129 17.86 -30.34 -16.85
CA ALA A 129 17.47 -30.63 -15.47
C ALA A 129 18.23 -29.75 -14.46
N THR A 130 17.49 -28.92 -13.74
CA THR A 130 17.94 -28.08 -12.64
C THR A 130 18.05 -28.86 -11.32
N GLU A 131 18.45 -28.20 -10.24
CA GLU A 131 18.59 -28.79 -8.89
C GLU A 131 17.28 -29.34 -8.30
N HIS A 132 16.13 -28.80 -8.72
CA HIS A 132 14.81 -29.22 -8.22
C HIS A 132 14.17 -30.34 -9.04
N ASP A 133 14.68 -30.58 -10.25
CA ASP A 133 14.14 -31.56 -11.18
C ASP A 133 14.52 -32.99 -10.80
N ARG A 134 13.62 -33.94 -11.09
CA ARG A 134 13.78 -35.36 -10.76
C ARG A 134 13.87 -36.24 -12.01
N PRO A 135 14.93 -36.12 -12.83
CA PRO A 135 15.09 -36.94 -14.02
C PRO A 135 15.28 -38.42 -13.67
N ILE A 136 14.77 -39.28 -14.53
CA ILE A 136 14.96 -40.73 -14.46
C ILE A 136 15.63 -41.25 -15.72
N ALA A 137 16.28 -42.39 -15.62
CA ALA A 137 16.69 -43.19 -16.76
C ALA A 137 16.08 -44.58 -16.67
N PHE A 138 15.64 -45.09 -17.82
CA PHE A 138 15.40 -46.52 -17.96
C PHE A 138 16.74 -47.25 -17.99
N VAL A 139 16.81 -48.33 -17.24
CA VAL A 139 18.01 -49.17 -17.08
C VAL A 139 17.69 -50.60 -17.46
N ASP A 140 18.73 -51.36 -17.76
CA ASP A 140 18.57 -52.76 -18.13
C ASP A 140 17.84 -53.56 -17.04
N GLY A 141 16.95 -54.43 -17.48
CA GLY A 141 16.12 -55.27 -16.63
C GLY A 141 14.64 -54.93 -16.71
N VAL A 142 13.85 -55.76 -16.03
CA VAL A 142 12.39 -55.67 -16.03
C VAL A 142 11.91 -55.56 -14.60
N LYS A 143 11.03 -54.60 -14.34
CA LYS A 143 10.32 -54.45 -13.08
C LYS A 143 8.89 -54.96 -13.25
N HIS A 144 8.40 -55.67 -12.23
CA HIS A 144 7.01 -56.13 -12.17
C HIS A 144 6.24 -55.13 -11.32
N ILE A 145 5.13 -54.64 -11.84
CA ILE A 145 4.29 -53.60 -11.26
C ILE A 145 2.94 -54.24 -10.93
N GLN A 146 2.55 -54.16 -9.66
CA GLN A 146 1.29 -54.75 -9.21
C GLN A 146 0.12 -53.86 -9.55
N SER A 147 -1.09 -54.42 -9.52
CA SER A 147 -2.31 -53.63 -9.66
C SER A 147 -2.37 -52.56 -8.58
N GLY A 148 -2.61 -51.31 -8.97
CA GLY A 148 -2.62 -50.15 -8.08
C GLY A 148 -1.26 -49.47 -7.90
N ASP A 149 -0.17 -50.02 -8.42
CA ASP A 149 1.15 -49.38 -8.38
C ASP A 149 1.33 -48.39 -9.53
N GLU A 150 2.10 -47.32 -9.26
CA GLU A 150 2.49 -46.33 -10.26
C GLU A 150 3.85 -46.67 -10.90
N TYR A 151 3.95 -46.40 -12.21
CA TYR A 151 5.19 -46.54 -12.96
C TYR A 151 5.39 -45.36 -13.93
N PRO A 152 6.63 -45.04 -14.32
CA PRO A 152 6.87 -43.93 -15.24
C PRO A 152 6.26 -44.18 -16.63
N ALA A 153 5.56 -43.19 -17.16
CA ALA A 153 5.06 -43.20 -18.52
C ALA A 153 6.20 -43.44 -19.52
N GLY A 154 5.96 -44.34 -20.48
CA GLY A 154 6.96 -44.78 -21.47
C GLY A 154 7.72 -46.05 -21.07
N ALA A 155 7.69 -46.47 -19.79
CA ALA A 155 8.40 -47.66 -19.32
C ALA A 155 7.87 -48.97 -19.93
N ASP A 156 6.58 -49.01 -20.28
CA ASP A 156 5.91 -50.16 -20.88
C ASP A 156 6.11 -50.27 -22.40
N ARG A 157 6.39 -49.14 -23.06
CA ARG A 157 6.57 -49.04 -24.52
C ARG A 157 8.04 -49.07 -24.95
N GLY A 158 8.98 -49.10 -24.00
CA GLY A 158 10.42 -48.98 -24.28
C GLY A 158 10.80 -47.63 -24.89
N GLY A 159 9.95 -46.60 -24.69
CA GLY A 159 10.20 -45.24 -25.14
C GLY A 159 11.02 -44.43 -24.12
N PRO A 160 11.39 -43.19 -24.43
CA PRO A 160 12.01 -42.30 -23.44
C PRO A 160 10.99 -41.94 -22.33
N PRO A 161 11.46 -41.60 -21.12
CA PRO A 161 10.59 -41.18 -20.03
C PRO A 161 9.88 -39.86 -20.35
N GLU A 162 8.59 -39.78 -20.03
CA GLU A 162 7.80 -38.55 -20.14
C GLU A 162 7.82 -37.76 -18.82
N TYR A 163 7.72 -36.43 -18.91
CA TYR A 163 7.79 -35.52 -17.76
C TYR A 163 6.58 -34.59 -17.71
N ARG A 164 6.30 -34.08 -16.51
CA ARG A 164 5.31 -33.03 -16.27
C ARG A 164 5.87 -32.00 -15.28
N GLU A 165 5.40 -30.77 -15.41
CA GLU A 165 5.61 -29.76 -14.38
C GLU A 165 4.78 -30.13 -13.14
N ALA A 166 5.42 -30.00 -11.98
CA ALA A 166 4.77 -30.15 -10.68
C ALA A 166 5.29 -29.08 -9.74
N VAL A 167 4.39 -28.55 -8.91
CA VAL A 167 4.77 -27.71 -7.78
C VAL A 167 5.40 -28.61 -6.73
N VAL A 168 6.70 -28.41 -6.46
CA VAL A 168 7.46 -29.23 -5.49
C VAL A 168 7.72 -28.50 -4.17
N GLY A 169 7.43 -27.20 -4.13
CA GLY A 169 7.55 -26.39 -2.93
C GLY A 169 7.06 -24.97 -3.15
N LEU A 170 7.11 -24.19 -2.09
CA LEU A 170 6.87 -22.75 -2.09
C LEU A 170 8.16 -22.05 -1.67
N ARG A 171 8.60 -21.07 -2.45
CA ARG A 171 9.71 -20.19 -2.10
C ARG A 171 9.13 -18.90 -1.57
N ARG A 172 9.37 -18.66 -0.29
CA ARG A 172 9.00 -17.43 0.38
C ARG A 172 9.92 -16.31 -0.10
N ASP A 173 9.37 -15.27 -0.73
CA ASP A 173 10.17 -14.07 -1.05
C ASP A 173 10.75 -13.49 0.25
N GLN A 174 11.99 -13.00 0.22
CA GLN A 174 12.51 -12.30 1.39
C GLN A 174 11.84 -10.93 1.47
N PRO A 175 11.27 -10.54 2.62
CA PRO A 175 10.72 -9.21 2.77
C PRO A 175 11.81 -8.17 2.51
N ASP A 176 11.56 -7.23 1.61
CA ASP A 176 12.41 -6.05 1.42
C ASP A 176 12.25 -5.13 2.64
N LEU A 177 13.04 -5.42 3.69
CA LEU A 177 12.97 -4.77 5.00
C LEU A 177 13.15 -3.25 4.88
N GLN A 178 13.99 -2.79 3.96
CA GLN A 178 14.23 -1.36 3.76
C GLN A 178 13.01 -0.66 3.18
N LYS A 179 12.37 -1.22 2.16
CA LYS A 179 11.16 -0.63 1.58
C LYS A 179 9.99 -0.64 2.56
N ARG A 180 9.85 -1.70 3.36
CA ARG A 180 8.83 -1.76 4.41
C ARG A 180 9.03 -0.69 5.48
N GLN A 181 10.27 -0.49 5.95
CA GLN A 181 10.59 0.59 6.88
C GLN A 181 10.31 1.98 6.29
N PHE A 182 10.60 2.18 5.01
CA PHE A 182 10.31 3.43 4.31
C PHE A 182 8.80 3.72 4.25
N ALA A 183 7.99 2.75 3.80
CA ALA A 183 6.53 2.88 3.74
C ALA A 183 5.92 3.18 5.12
N ARG A 184 6.40 2.53 6.19
CA ARG A 184 5.97 2.82 7.57
C ARG A 184 6.29 4.26 7.99
N ARG A 185 7.45 4.80 7.62
CA ARG A 185 7.80 6.20 7.92
C ARG A 185 6.93 7.19 7.14
N GLU A 186 6.61 6.89 5.89
CA GLU A 186 5.70 7.72 5.09
C GLU A 186 4.29 7.73 5.69
N MET A 187 3.78 6.55 6.07
CA MET A 187 2.49 6.43 6.76
C MET A 187 2.44 7.27 8.04
N ALA A 188 3.47 7.18 8.90
CA ALA A 188 3.57 7.99 10.10
C ALA A 188 3.61 9.49 9.78
N GLY A 189 4.41 9.89 8.79
CA GLY A 189 4.52 11.27 8.35
C GLY A 189 3.19 11.85 7.84
N TYR A 190 2.40 11.08 7.09
CA TYR A 190 1.09 11.51 6.61
C TYR A 190 0.07 11.61 7.73
N GLN A 191 0.10 10.71 8.72
CA GLN A 191 -0.75 10.81 9.91
C GLN A 191 -0.41 12.06 10.73
N ASP A 192 0.86 12.34 10.96
CA ASP A 192 1.32 13.53 11.69
C ASP A 192 0.87 14.82 10.97
N GLN A 193 1.04 14.88 9.65
CA GLN A 193 0.61 16.01 8.82
C GLN A 193 -0.91 16.19 8.83
N LYS A 194 -1.68 15.09 8.79
CA LYS A 194 -3.14 15.12 8.92
C LYS A 194 -3.56 15.68 10.27
N VAL A 195 -2.93 15.25 11.35
CA VAL A 195 -3.19 15.73 12.72
C VAL A 195 -2.85 17.22 12.84
N GLU A 196 -1.70 17.66 12.33
CA GLU A 196 -1.28 19.08 12.35
C GLU A 196 -2.31 19.98 11.65
N VAL A 197 -2.77 19.59 10.46
CA VAL A 197 -3.77 20.35 9.70
C VAL A 197 -5.13 20.42 10.40
N LEU A 198 -5.49 19.39 11.15
CA LEU A 198 -6.74 19.36 11.92
C LEU A 198 -6.66 20.11 13.27
N GLY A 199 -5.52 20.73 13.59
CA GLY A 199 -5.32 21.53 14.81
C GLY A 199 -4.47 20.86 15.89
N GLY A 200 -3.83 19.73 15.56
CA GLY A 200 -3.00 19.01 16.52
C GLY A 200 -3.81 18.28 17.60
N PRO A 201 -3.13 17.56 18.50
CA PRO A 201 -3.78 16.82 19.59
C PRO A 201 -4.49 17.72 20.62
N ASP A 202 -4.08 18.99 20.74
CA ASP A 202 -4.61 19.93 21.73
C ASP A 202 -5.89 20.67 21.27
N GLU A 203 -6.13 20.85 19.96
CA GLU A 203 -7.35 21.50 19.43
C GLU A 203 -8.45 20.50 18.99
N LEU A 204 -8.18 19.19 19.02
CA LEU A 204 -9.18 18.12 18.86
C LEU A 204 -10.12 18.00 20.09
N ASN A 205 -10.54 19.14 20.65
CA ASN A 205 -11.66 19.19 21.58
C ASN A 205 -12.94 19.28 20.75
N VAL A 206 -13.35 18.14 20.20
CA VAL A 206 -14.60 17.94 19.46
C VAL A 206 -15.78 18.07 20.43
N ASN A 207 -16.04 19.28 20.91
CA ASN A 207 -17.32 19.66 21.50
C ASN A 207 -18.20 20.20 20.37
N VAL A 208 -18.53 19.33 19.41
CA VAL A 208 -19.65 19.54 18.49
C VAL A 208 -20.56 18.34 18.68
N ASP A 209 -21.75 18.64 19.18
CA ASP A 209 -22.83 17.77 19.65
C ASP A 209 -23.40 16.89 18.51
N GLY A 210 -22.59 15.94 18.04
CA GLY A 210 -22.92 15.03 16.95
C GLY A 210 -22.06 13.78 17.05
N GLU A 211 -22.59 12.79 17.76
CA GLU A 211 -22.24 11.36 17.76
C GLU A 211 -21.15 10.98 16.74
N VAL A 212 -19.87 11.13 17.14
CA VAL A 212 -18.75 10.51 16.44
C VAL A 212 -18.63 9.10 17.00
N ASP A 213 -19.07 8.13 16.21
CA ASP A 213 -18.96 6.71 16.51
C ASP A 213 -17.46 6.32 16.57
N HIS A 214 -16.88 6.35 17.77
CA HIS A 214 -15.52 5.89 18.07
C HIS A 214 -15.44 4.35 18.10
N ASN A 215 -15.94 3.68 17.06
CA ASN A 215 -15.86 2.21 16.92
C ASN A 215 -14.72 1.75 16.00
N HIS A 216 -13.77 2.61 15.65
CA HIS A 216 -12.54 2.17 14.98
C HIS A 216 -11.45 2.03 16.04
N GLY A 217 -11.42 0.86 16.68
CA GLY A 217 -10.23 0.40 17.39
C GLY A 217 -9.04 0.50 16.45
N VAL A 218 -7.92 0.98 16.98
CA VAL A 218 -6.62 1.02 16.31
C VAL A 218 -6.42 -0.31 15.59
N ASP A 219 -6.34 -0.29 14.26
CA ASP A 219 -6.24 -1.55 13.51
C ASP A 219 -4.91 -2.26 13.84
N GLU A 220 -4.89 -3.57 13.67
CA GLU A 220 -3.76 -4.43 14.07
C GLU A 220 -2.43 -3.97 13.44
N ALA A 221 -2.47 -3.42 12.22
CA ALA A 221 -1.32 -2.87 11.54
C ALA A 221 -0.81 -1.57 12.21
N THR A 222 -1.70 -0.72 12.68
CA THR A 222 -1.35 0.51 13.41
C THR A 222 -0.82 0.18 14.81
N GLN A 223 -1.34 -0.87 15.46
CA GLN A 223 -0.77 -1.38 16.72
C GLN A 223 0.64 -1.94 16.54
N GLU A 224 0.88 -2.72 15.48
CA GLU A 224 2.20 -3.26 15.17
C GLU A 224 3.23 -2.15 14.93
N ILE A 225 2.85 -1.06 14.25
CA ILE A 225 3.71 0.12 14.04
C ILE A 225 4.06 0.79 15.37
N ILE A 226 3.10 0.93 16.30
CA ILE A 226 3.32 1.56 17.61
C ILE A 226 4.26 0.70 18.47
N GLU A 227 4.10 -0.62 18.47
CA GLU A 227 4.94 -1.54 19.26
C GLU A 227 6.39 -1.56 18.76
N ASP A 228 6.61 -1.61 17.44
CA ASP A 228 7.95 -1.64 16.84
C ASP A 228 8.71 -0.31 17.08
N LEU A 229 8.02 0.83 17.00
CA LEU A 229 8.60 2.15 17.32
C LEU A 229 8.97 2.30 18.81
N ALA A 230 8.22 1.64 19.70
CA ALA A 230 8.51 1.66 21.13
C ALA A 230 9.75 0.83 21.49
N ASP A 231 10.09 -0.18 20.67
CA ASP A 231 11.29 -0.98 20.84
C ASP A 231 12.53 -0.29 20.26
N ASP A 232 12.41 0.42 19.13
CA ASP A 232 13.49 1.26 18.57
C ASP A 232 13.90 2.43 19.50
N LEU A 233 12.98 2.95 20.32
CA LEU A 233 13.25 3.99 21.31
C LEU A 233 13.90 3.47 22.60
N LYS A 234 13.91 2.15 22.83
CA LYS A 234 14.53 1.51 24.00
C LYS A 234 15.92 0.94 23.72
N ALA A 235 16.32 0.84 22.44
CA ALA A 235 17.65 0.40 21.99
C ALA A 235 18.68 1.55 22.02
#